data_AF-A0A1E7FGC7-F1
#
_entry.id   AF-A0A1E7FGC7-F1
#
_cell.length_a   1.000
_cell.length_b   1.000
_cell.length_c   1.000
_cell.angle_alpha   90.00
_cell.angle_beta   90.00
_cell.angle_gamma   90.00
#
_symmetry.space_group_name_H-M   'P 1'
#
loop_
_entity.id
_entity.type
_entity.pdbx_description
1 polymer ?
#
loop_
_entity_poly.entity_id
_entity_poly.type
_entity_poly.pdbx_seq_one_letter_code
_entity_poly.pdbx_strand_id
1 'polypeptide(L)'
;MKSLLVNVVGLIIVSLSGSFAFAPSKIRRANGMKNGNGNGAAVAEDLLLRLMAPADSDFEKPIPVKDPDANSAVDENKYNVDAEAAADIWTVSVSPDDRLDRVAGVPFLDSKSKNHFVDDVRVIVRRDGGMGIELLELAGGRDDDFGLTIVSGVSGNAEKAGIIAGDSITSVEVKKVTTSSGGSNESREMFDCECKNFDTTIGLLGSFPPEIDSIVLNLKRIRRWPKINVVVEYPPIQCAEGVSNTETVELFAGENLKRALQNRGIIFEDRDAEKLMKNNPKCRLSCKTVVGFNMQEGDIRLRINLNEWTADDKKSESRNPFFSK
;
A
#
# COMPACT_ATOMS: atom_id res chain seq x y z
N MET A 1 22.96 -22.31 56.42
CA MET A 1 21.90 -22.41 55.39
C MET A 1 21.60 -20.99 54.95
N LYS A 2 22.11 -20.52 53.79
CA LYS A 2 21.42 -20.53 52.47
C LYS A 2 19.98 -20.03 52.63
N SER A 3 19.52 -18.91 52.07
CA SER A 3 19.84 -18.26 50.81
C SER A 3 19.41 -16.79 50.84
N LEU A 4 20.30 -15.89 50.40
CA LEU A 4 19.99 -14.53 49.95
C LEU A 4 19.44 -14.65 48.52
N LEU A 5 18.33 -13.97 48.20
CA LEU A 5 17.88 -13.76 46.82
C LEU A 5 18.01 -12.27 46.51
N VAL A 6 19.06 -11.96 45.75
CA VAL A 6 19.34 -10.65 45.16
C VAL A 6 18.63 -10.63 43.80
N ASN A 7 17.66 -9.74 43.63
CA ASN A 7 17.09 -9.43 42.31
C ASN A 7 18.01 -8.41 41.62
N VAL A 8 18.66 -8.86 40.55
CA VAL A 8 19.41 -8.00 39.62
C VAL A 8 18.43 -7.48 38.58
N VAL A 9 18.16 -6.17 38.61
CA VAL A 9 17.46 -5.45 37.54
C VAL A 9 18.51 -5.04 36.51
N GLY A 10 18.50 -5.71 35.35
CA GLY A 10 19.34 -5.38 34.22
C GLY A 10 18.80 -4.18 33.45
N LEU A 11 19.53 -3.07 33.48
CA LEU A 11 19.34 -1.89 32.66
C LEU A 11 20.11 -2.08 31.34
N ILE A 12 19.40 -2.20 30.21
CA ILE A 12 20.02 -2.21 28.88
C ILE A 12 19.94 -0.79 28.32
N ILE A 13 21.07 -0.10 28.30
CA ILE A 13 21.28 1.15 27.58
C ILE A 13 21.84 0.80 26.20
N VAL A 14 21.05 0.97 25.15
CA VAL A 14 21.56 0.93 23.77
C VAL A 14 21.85 2.36 23.33
N SER A 15 23.11 2.73 23.39
CA SER A 15 23.66 3.95 22.78
C SER A 15 24.02 3.65 21.33
N LEU A 16 23.26 4.21 20.38
CA LEU A 16 23.66 4.28 18.97
C LEU A 16 24.03 5.73 18.64
N SER A 17 25.29 6.07 18.88
CA SER A 17 25.93 7.27 18.36
C SER A 17 26.37 7.01 16.92
N GLY A 18 25.52 7.35 15.97
CA GLY A 18 25.83 7.37 14.55
C GLY A 18 25.80 8.80 14.03
N SER A 19 26.95 9.48 14.05
CA SER A 19 27.12 10.80 13.46
C SER A 19 27.21 10.67 11.94
N PHE A 20 26.14 10.99 11.23
CA PHE A 20 26.21 11.33 9.81
C PHE A 20 25.91 12.82 9.65
N ALA A 21 26.99 13.58 9.49
CA ALA A 21 26.93 14.96 9.05
C ALA A 21 26.65 14.98 7.55
N PHE A 22 25.44 15.39 7.17
CA PHE A 22 25.17 15.91 5.83
C PHE A 22 24.78 17.38 5.96
N ALA A 23 25.67 18.24 5.48
CA ALA A 23 25.46 19.66 5.40
C ALA A 23 24.40 20.00 4.34
N PRO A 24 23.59 21.05 4.54
CA PRO A 24 22.55 21.45 3.60
C PRO A 24 23.15 22.17 2.39
N SER A 25 22.96 21.62 1.19
CA SER A 25 23.19 22.35 -0.05
C SER A 25 21.96 23.21 -0.36
N LYS A 26 22.08 24.50 -0.01
CA LYS A 26 21.22 25.57 -0.52
C LYS A 26 21.33 25.63 -2.04
N ILE A 27 20.28 25.27 -2.78
CA ILE A 27 20.15 25.68 -4.19
C ILE A 27 19.21 26.87 -4.25
N ARG A 28 19.85 28.03 -4.34
CA ARG A 28 19.27 29.35 -4.54
C ARG A 28 18.85 29.45 -6.00
N ARG A 29 17.57 29.75 -6.26
CA ARG A 29 17.09 30.20 -7.58
C ARG A 29 17.88 31.45 -7.99
N ALA A 30 18.53 31.40 -9.15
CA ALA A 30 19.06 32.58 -9.84
C ALA A 30 18.45 32.62 -11.24
N ASN A 31 17.61 33.63 -11.46
CA ASN A 31 17.23 34.11 -12.78
C ASN A 31 18.47 34.71 -13.46
N GLY A 32 18.73 34.32 -14.71
CA GLY A 32 19.80 34.88 -15.51
C GLY A 32 19.55 34.67 -17.00
N MET A 33 18.93 35.66 -17.64
CA MET A 33 18.97 35.86 -19.09
C MET A 33 20.43 35.94 -19.55
N LYS A 34 20.78 35.24 -20.63
CA LYS A 34 21.78 35.70 -21.61
C LYS A 34 21.65 34.98 -22.95
N ASN A 35 21.40 35.80 -23.98
CA ASN A 35 21.64 35.51 -25.40
C ASN A 35 23.11 35.17 -25.63
N GLY A 36 23.39 34.26 -26.60
CA GLY A 36 24.76 34.06 -27.08
C GLY A 36 24.95 32.85 -27.99
N ASN A 37 24.78 33.09 -29.28
CA ASN A 37 25.17 32.33 -30.47
C ASN A 37 26.40 31.40 -30.35
N GLY A 38 26.32 30.18 -30.92
CA GLY A 38 27.49 29.30 -31.08
C GLY A 38 27.16 27.95 -31.72
N ASN A 39 27.34 27.85 -33.04
CA ASN A 39 27.28 26.61 -33.82
C ASN A 39 28.36 25.61 -33.35
N GLY A 40 27.96 24.38 -33.05
CA GLY A 40 28.88 23.24 -32.95
C GLY A 40 28.62 22.27 -31.80
N ALA A 41 27.53 21.49 -31.86
CA ALA A 41 27.32 20.37 -30.92
C ALA A 41 26.38 19.25 -31.43
N ALA A 42 26.17 19.13 -32.75
CA ALA A 42 25.13 18.25 -33.30
C ALA A 42 25.49 16.75 -33.39
N VAL A 43 26.58 16.28 -32.78
CA VAL A 43 26.99 14.85 -32.86
C VAL A 43 27.22 14.22 -31.47
N ALA A 44 27.16 14.98 -30.38
CA ALA A 44 27.33 14.47 -29.02
C ALA A 44 26.02 14.30 -28.24
N GLU A 45 24.90 14.89 -28.70
CA GLU A 45 23.61 14.76 -28.01
C GLU A 45 22.82 13.49 -28.37
N ASP A 46 23.07 12.87 -29.52
CA ASP A 46 22.31 11.67 -29.95
C ASP A 46 22.72 10.39 -29.18
N LEU A 47 23.84 10.43 -28.45
CA LEU A 47 24.31 9.32 -27.61
C LEU A 47 23.91 9.45 -26.13
N LEU A 48 23.56 10.66 -25.66
CA LEU A 48 23.06 10.90 -24.31
C LEU A 48 21.52 10.83 -24.22
N LEU A 49 20.81 11.07 -25.34
CA LEU A 49 19.35 10.92 -25.45
C LEU A 49 18.86 9.46 -25.50
N ARG A 50 19.75 8.47 -25.68
CA ARG A 50 19.39 7.05 -25.76
C ARG A 50 19.63 6.22 -24.49
N LEU A 51 20.12 6.84 -23.41
CA LEU A 51 20.40 6.16 -22.14
C LEU A 51 19.42 6.50 -21.01
N MET A 52 18.44 7.36 -21.26
CA MET A 52 17.34 7.58 -20.33
C MET A 52 16.08 6.95 -20.92
N ALA A 53 15.79 5.72 -20.50
CA ALA A 53 14.42 5.23 -20.60
C ALA A 53 13.53 6.29 -19.91
N PRO A 54 12.41 6.74 -20.52
CA PRO A 54 11.51 7.70 -19.91
C PRO A 54 11.21 7.27 -18.46
N ALA A 55 11.35 8.21 -17.53
CA ALA A 55 10.95 8.01 -16.13
C ALA A 55 9.45 7.66 -16.03
N ASP A 56 8.68 7.95 -17.08
CA ASP A 56 7.32 7.45 -17.33
C ASP A 56 7.33 5.99 -17.77
N SER A 57 8.05 5.16 -17.02
CA SER A 57 7.96 3.71 -17.09
C SER A 57 6.49 3.36 -16.86
N ASP A 58 5.86 2.74 -17.87
CA ASP A 58 4.45 2.34 -18.04
C ASP A 58 3.91 1.38 -16.96
N PHE A 59 4.28 1.58 -15.69
CA PHE A 59 4.23 0.59 -14.63
C PHE A 59 3.79 1.14 -13.26
N GLU A 60 3.50 2.43 -13.13
CA GLU A 60 2.87 2.98 -11.92
C GLU A 60 1.34 2.91 -11.96
N LYS A 61 0.77 2.70 -13.15
CA LYS A 61 -0.68 2.53 -13.29
C LYS A 61 -0.99 1.03 -13.28
N PRO A 62 -1.77 0.53 -12.30
CA PRO A 62 -2.21 -0.86 -12.30
C PRO A 62 -2.91 -1.14 -13.63
N ILE A 63 -2.40 -2.10 -14.40
CA ILE A 63 -3.06 -2.53 -15.63
C ILE A 63 -4.33 -3.25 -15.20
N PRO A 64 -5.54 -2.72 -15.51
CA PRO A 64 -6.76 -3.39 -15.15
C PRO A 64 -6.91 -4.63 -16.04
N VAL A 65 -6.57 -5.80 -15.51
CA VAL A 65 -6.93 -7.07 -16.14
C VAL A 65 -8.43 -7.25 -15.94
N LYS A 66 -9.22 -6.81 -16.91
CA LYS A 66 -10.65 -7.15 -16.96
C LYS A 66 -10.73 -8.63 -17.32
N ASP A 67 -10.86 -9.47 -16.31
CA ASP A 67 -11.25 -10.86 -16.52
C ASP A 67 -12.73 -10.86 -16.97
N PRO A 68 -13.03 -11.22 -18.22
CA PRO A 68 -14.38 -11.14 -18.79
C PRO A 68 -15.38 -12.06 -18.07
N ASP A 69 -14.89 -13.04 -17.30
CA ASP A 69 -15.71 -13.97 -16.52
C ASP A 69 -15.77 -13.60 -15.01
N ALA A 70 -15.09 -12.52 -14.58
CA ALA A 70 -15.08 -12.08 -13.18
C ALA A 70 -16.38 -11.35 -12.79
N ASN A 71 -17.50 -12.07 -12.84
CA ASN A 71 -18.72 -11.71 -12.11
C ASN A 71 -18.59 -11.94 -10.59
N SER A 72 -17.50 -12.55 -10.11
CA SER A 72 -17.19 -12.57 -8.68
C SER A 72 -16.35 -11.35 -8.32
N ALA A 73 -17.00 -10.20 -8.08
CA ALA A 73 -16.37 -9.15 -7.29
C ALA A 73 -15.85 -9.80 -5.99
N VAL A 74 -14.57 -9.58 -5.68
CA VAL A 74 -13.97 -10.12 -4.47
C VAL A 74 -14.75 -9.56 -3.30
N ASP A 75 -15.25 -10.44 -2.44
CA ASP A 75 -15.83 -9.99 -1.18
C ASP A 75 -14.70 -9.49 -0.27
N GLU A 76 -14.44 -8.20 -0.33
CA GLU A 76 -13.45 -7.53 0.50
C GLU A 76 -13.73 -7.72 2.00
N ASN A 77 -15.01 -7.94 2.37
CA ASN A 77 -15.40 -8.10 3.77
C ASN A 77 -14.87 -9.37 4.41
N LYS A 78 -14.43 -10.35 3.60
CA LYS A 78 -13.68 -11.53 4.08
C LYS A 78 -12.40 -11.14 4.85
N TYR A 79 -11.85 -9.96 4.58
CA TYR A 79 -10.62 -9.47 5.20
C TYR A 79 -10.85 -8.49 6.35
N ASN A 80 -12.10 -8.20 6.70
CA ASN A 80 -12.41 -7.34 7.84
C ASN A 80 -11.90 -7.99 9.13
N VAL A 81 -11.36 -7.14 10.00
CA VAL A 81 -10.91 -7.54 11.33
C VAL A 81 -12.06 -7.30 12.31
N ASP A 82 -12.18 -8.15 13.32
CA ASP A 82 -13.16 -7.94 14.40
C ASP A 82 -12.83 -6.67 15.20
N ALA A 83 -13.83 -6.10 15.87
CA ALA A 83 -13.69 -4.82 16.55
C ALA A 83 -12.64 -4.85 17.67
N GLU A 84 -12.51 -5.96 18.40
CA GLU A 84 -11.55 -6.11 19.49
C GLU A 84 -10.11 -6.13 18.95
N ALA A 85 -9.83 -6.95 17.94
CA ALA A 85 -8.52 -6.98 17.30
C ALA A 85 -8.21 -5.66 16.56
N ALA A 86 -9.20 -5.04 15.92
CA ALA A 86 -9.02 -3.73 15.29
C ALA A 86 -8.62 -2.68 16.32
N ALA A 87 -9.23 -2.68 17.51
CA ALA A 87 -8.91 -1.75 18.58
C ALA A 87 -7.45 -1.85 19.05
N ASP A 88 -6.90 -3.07 19.12
CA ASP A 88 -5.50 -3.28 19.48
C ASP A 88 -4.52 -2.81 18.38
N ILE A 89 -4.92 -2.99 17.11
CA ILE A 89 -4.09 -2.71 15.94
C ILE A 89 -4.04 -1.23 15.58
N TRP A 90 -5.10 -0.48 15.82
CA TRP A 90 -5.14 0.95 15.49
C TRP A 90 -4.03 1.75 16.19
N THR A 91 -3.47 2.71 15.46
CA THR A 91 -2.58 3.73 16.01
C THR A 91 -2.77 5.06 15.31
N VAL A 92 -2.43 6.14 16.00
CA VAL A 92 -2.22 7.46 15.42
C VAL A 92 -0.73 7.60 15.13
N SER A 93 -0.41 8.00 13.91
CA SER A 93 0.96 8.19 13.42
C SER A 93 1.12 9.61 12.87
N VAL A 94 2.33 10.17 12.99
CA VAL A 94 2.68 11.49 12.46
C VAL A 94 3.92 11.33 11.60
N SER A 95 3.85 11.76 10.33
CA SER A 95 5.01 11.75 9.43
C SER A 95 5.80 13.05 9.61
N PRO A 96 7.14 13.00 9.78
CA PRO A 96 7.96 14.21 9.81
C PRO A 96 8.14 14.81 8.40
N ASP A 97 7.94 14.01 7.35
CA ASP A 97 8.18 14.38 5.96
C ASP A 97 6.87 14.42 5.16
N ASP A 98 6.80 15.33 4.18
CA ASP A 98 5.72 15.39 3.19
C ASP A 98 5.77 14.16 2.28
N ARG A 99 4.62 13.52 2.10
CA ARG A 99 4.38 12.43 1.15
C ARG A 99 3.32 12.85 0.14
N LEU A 100 3.22 12.11 -0.96
CA LEU A 100 2.21 12.37 -2.00
C LEU A 100 0.78 12.41 -1.45
N ASP A 101 0.50 11.62 -0.43
CA ASP A 101 -0.81 11.47 0.20
C ASP A 101 -0.94 12.18 1.56
N ARG A 102 0.14 12.73 2.13
CA ARG A 102 0.17 13.21 3.52
C ARG A 102 1.10 14.40 3.71
N VAL A 103 0.60 15.40 4.43
CA VAL A 103 1.37 16.57 4.83
C VAL A 103 2.19 16.26 6.09
N ALA A 104 3.42 16.75 6.14
CA ALA A 104 4.30 16.66 7.29
C ALA A 104 3.64 17.24 8.54
N GLY A 105 3.76 16.54 9.67
CA GLY A 105 3.24 16.96 10.97
C GLY A 105 1.74 16.78 11.16
N VAL A 106 0.99 16.35 10.15
CA VAL A 106 -0.45 16.06 10.29
C VAL A 106 -0.64 14.62 10.79
N PRO A 107 -1.38 14.39 11.89
CA PRO A 107 -1.65 13.05 12.40
C PRO A 107 -2.58 12.30 11.44
N PHE A 108 -2.40 10.99 11.36
CA PHE A 108 -3.25 10.10 10.59
C PHE A 108 -3.41 8.75 11.28
N LEU A 109 -4.47 8.05 10.93
CA LEU A 109 -4.74 6.70 11.37
C LEU A 109 -3.92 5.69 10.57
N ASP A 110 -3.32 4.75 11.29
CA ASP A 110 -2.43 3.72 10.76
C ASP A 110 -2.59 2.40 11.54
N SER A 111 -1.97 1.34 11.03
CA SER A 111 -1.91 0.03 11.68
C SER A 111 -0.56 -0.17 12.37
N LYS A 112 -0.57 -0.60 13.64
CA LYS A 112 0.64 -1.10 14.33
C LYS A 112 1.15 -2.40 13.71
N SER A 113 0.28 -3.13 13.01
CA SER A 113 0.55 -4.45 12.48
C SER A 113 0.92 -4.39 10.99
N LYS A 114 2.02 -5.05 10.63
CA LYS A 114 2.43 -5.22 9.22
C LYS A 114 1.54 -6.18 8.44
N ASN A 115 0.76 -7.00 9.13
CA ASN A 115 -0.15 -7.98 8.52
C ASN A 115 -1.52 -7.38 8.17
N HIS A 116 -1.70 -6.09 8.44
CA HIS A 116 -2.93 -5.37 8.20
C HIS A 116 -2.66 -4.07 7.44
N PHE A 117 -3.68 -3.55 6.80
CA PHE A 117 -3.67 -2.24 6.17
C PHE A 117 -4.93 -1.48 6.51
N VAL A 118 -4.84 -0.17 6.30
CA VAL A 118 -5.96 0.75 6.44
C VAL A 118 -6.57 0.97 5.06
N ASP A 119 -7.86 0.66 4.94
CA ASP A 119 -8.66 0.85 3.74
C ASP A 119 -9.61 2.04 3.92
N ASP A 120 -9.80 2.83 2.85
CA ASP A 120 -10.68 4.00 2.86
C ASP A 120 -12.06 3.61 2.32
N VAL A 121 -13.08 3.69 3.17
CA VAL A 121 -14.46 3.29 2.86
C VAL A 121 -15.37 4.50 2.87
N ARG A 122 -16.12 4.72 1.79
CA ARG A 122 -17.08 5.84 1.68
C ARG A 122 -18.51 5.32 1.68
N VAL A 123 -19.30 5.70 2.68
CA VAL A 123 -20.69 5.25 2.85
C VAL A 123 -21.66 6.42 2.95
N ILE A 124 -22.92 6.18 2.60
CA ILE A 124 -24.01 7.16 2.73
C ILE A 124 -24.94 6.67 3.83
N VAL A 125 -25.07 7.45 4.91
CA VAL A 125 -25.88 7.11 6.08
C VAL A 125 -27.09 8.04 6.14
N ARG A 126 -28.28 7.46 6.28
CA ARG A 126 -29.51 8.23 6.52
C ARG A 126 -29.61 8.63 8.00
N ARG A 127 -30.22 9.78 8.27
CA ARG A 127 -30.37 10.33 9.64
C ARG A 127 -31.78 10.17 10.20
N ASP A 128 -32.70 9.54 9.48
CA ASP A 128 -34.08 9.30 9.92
C ASP A 128 -34.13 8.33 11.11
N GLY A 129 -34.53 8.84 12.28
CA GLY A 129 -34.53 8.05 13.51
C GLY A 129 -33.14 7.84 14.14
N GLY A 130 -32.14 8.61 13.69
CA GLY A 130 -30.74 8.49 14.13
C GLY A 130 -29.88 7.69 13.14
N MET A 131 -28.56 7.74 13.35
CA MET A 131 -27.61 7.02 12.50
C MET A 131 -27.43 5.56 12.93
N GLY A 132 -27.55 5.28 14.24
CA GLY A 132 -27.29 3.94 14.80
C GLY A 132 -25.80 3.59 14.88
N ILE A 133 -24.96 4.55 15.24
CA ILE A 133 -23.51 4.37 15.45
C ILE A 133 -23.21 4.55 16.93
N GLU A 134 -22.50 3.58 17.51
CA GLU A 134 -21.90 3.69 18.84
C GLU A 134 -20.40 3.91 18.69
N LEU A 135 -19.85 4.88 19.42
CA LEU A 135 -18.45 5.25 19.35
C LEU A 135 -17.72 4.91 20.64
N LEU A 136 -16.45 4.55 20.53
CA LEU A 136 -15.54 4.27 21.63
C LEU A 136 -14.19 4.94 21.38
N GLU A 137 -13.68 5.64 22.39
CA GLU A 137 -12.33 6.19 22.39
C GLU A 137 -11.34 5.14 22.91
N LEU A 138 -10.36 4.76 22.07
CA LEU A 138 -9.35 3.75 22.40
C LEU A 138 -8.12 4.32 23.10
N ALA A 139 -7.79 5.56 22.78
CA ALA A 139 -6.72 6.31 23.40
C ALA A 139 -7.28 7.67 23.78
N GLY A 140 -7.56 7.83 25.09
CA GLY A 140 -8.03 9.08 25.67
C GLY A 140 -7.07 10.21 25.36
N GLY A 141 -7.59 11.26 24.74
CA GLY A 141 -6.88 12.48 24.30
C GLY A 141 -5.51 12.67 24.93
N ARG A 142 -4.48 12.47 24.11
CA ARG A 142 -3.12 12.88 24.43
C ARG A 142 -3.11 14.40 24.65
N ASP A 143 -2.11 14.92 25.36
CA ASP A 143 -1.95 16.37 25.59
C ASP A 143 -1.85 17.21 24.29
N ASP A 144 -1.74 16.55 23.13
CA ASP A 144 -1.69 17.12 21.79
C ASP A 144 -3.06 17.16 21.07
N ASP A 145 -4.17 16.94 21.79
CA ASP A 145 -5.56 16.87 21.27
C ASP A 145 -5.80 15.77 20.23
N PHE A 146 -4.84 14.84 20.04
CA PHE A 146 -5.03 13.68 19.19
C PHE A 146 -5.75 12.57 19.94
N GLY A 147 -6.84 12.10 19.34
CA GLY A 147 -7.64 11.01 19.84
C GLY A 147 -7.79 9.90 18.81
N LEU A 148 -8.18 8.73 19.28
CA LEU A 148 -8.50 7.58 18.44
C LEU A 148 -9.91 7.12 18.79
N THR A 149 -10.87 7.46 17.95
CA THR A 149 -12.29 7.12 18.13
C THR A 149 -12.70 6.12 17.07
N ILE A 150 -13.15 4.94 17.49
CA ILE A 150 -13.68 3.90 16.60
C ILE A 150 -15.17 3.70 16.81
N VAL A 151 -15.81 3.03 15.86
CA VAL A 151 -17.16 2.51 15.96
C VAL A 151 -17.12 1.25 16.82
N SER A 152 -17.74 1.26 18.00
CA SER A 152 -17.84 0.07 18.87
C SER A 152 -19.07 -0.79 18.55
N GLY A 153 -20.11 -0.17 18.00
CA GLY A 153 -21.39 -0.83 17.71
C GLY A 153 -22.12 -0.16 16.57
N VAL A 154 -22.89 -0.95 15.83
CA VAL A 154 -23.70 -0.49 14.69
C VAL A 154 -25.11 -1.07 14.77
N SER A 155 -26.08 -0.27 14.37
CA SER A 155 -27.48 -0.68 14.24
C SER A 155 -28.20 0.18 13.20
N GLY A 156 -29.40 -0.24 12.78
CA GLY A 156 -30.31 0.60 12.01
C GLY A 156 -29.75 1.07 10.67
N ASN A 157 -29.57 2.39 10.52
CA ASN A 157 -29.16 3.01 9.26
C ASN A 157 -27.66 2.82 8.96
N ALA A 158 -26.80 2.85 9.97
CA ALA A 158 -25.36 2.64 9.82
C ALA A 158 -25.03 1.23 9.34
N GLU A 159 -25.68 0.22 9.92
CA GLU A 159 -25.51 -1.19 9.54
C GLU A 159 -25.91 -1.40 8.07
N LYS A 160 -27.07 -0.85 7.65
CA LYS A 160 -27.53 -0.90 6.24
C LYS A 160 -26.60 -0.19 5.27
N ALA A 161 -25.90 0.85 5.73
CA ALA A 161 -24.92 1.58 4.94
C ALA A 161 -23.58 0.83 4.79
N GLY A 162 -23.39 -0.28 5.51
CA GLY A 162 -22.18 -1.10 5.45
C GLY A 162 -21.09 -0.69 6.44
N ILE A 163 -21.42 0.11 7.47
CA ILE A 163 -20.53 0.40 8.59
C ILE A 163 -20.41 -0.84 9.46
N ILE A 164 -19.22 -1.12 9.96
CA ILE A 164 -18.96 -2.21 10.89
C ILE A 164 -18.28 -1.70 12.15
N ALA A 165 -18.39 -2.46 13.25
CA ALA A 165 -17.59 -2.19 14.44
C ALA A 165 -16.09 -2.38 14.13
N GLY A 166 -15.25 -1.48 14.64
CA GLY A 166 -13.82 -1.38 14.32
C GLY A 166 -13.48 -0.29 13.29
N ASP A 167 -14.47 0.25 12.56
CA ASP A 167 -14.27 1.39 11.65
C ASP A 167 -13.91 2.66 12.43
N SER A 168 -13.16 3.56 11.81
CA SER A 168 -12.90 4.90 12.35
C SER A 168 -13.41 5.97 11.38
N ILE A 169 -14.12 6.98 11.88
CA ILE A 169 -14.62 8.07 11.04
C ILE A 169 -13.46 9.03 10.75
N THR A 170 -13.21 9.34 9.48
CA THR A 170 -12.17 10.29 9.08
C THR A 170 -12.74 11.62 8.65
N SER A 171 -13.84 11.65 7.91
CA SER A 171 -14.50 12.91 7.56
C SER A 171 -15.97 12.71 7.26
N VAL A 172 -16.71 13.81 7.37
CA VAL A 172 -18.14 13.88 7.08
C VAL A 172 -18.35 14.86 5.93
N GLU A 173 -19.00 14.40 4.88
CA GLU A 173 -19.41 15.25 3.76
C GLU A 173 -20.93 15.47 3.79
N VAL A 174 -21.32 16.73 3.78
CA VAL A 174 -22.72 17.17 3.79
C VAL A 174 -23.04 17.87 2.48
N LYS A 175 -24.16 17.46 1.86
CA LYS A 175 -24.70 18.10 0.67
C LYS A 175 -25.58 19.27 1.08
N LYS A 176 -25.14 20.50 0.80
CA LYS A 176 -25.93 21.71 1.03
C LYS A 176 -26.61 22.11 -0.28
N VAL A 177 -27.92 22.01 -0.32
CA VAL A 177 -28.72 22.53 -1.43
C VAL A 177 -29.05 23.98 -1.10
N THR A 178 -28.45 24.92 -1.84
CA THR A 178 -28.81 26.34 -1.75
C THR A 178 -29.73 26.69 -2.90
N THR A 179 -30.99 26.97 -2.58
CA THR A 179 -31.96 27.53 -3.52
C THR A 179 -31.75 29.03 -3.59
N SER A 180 -31.05 29.47 -4.63
CA SER A 180 -30.98 30.88 -5.02
C SER A 180 -31.97 31.14 -6.16
N SER A 181 -32.46 32.37 -6.28
CA SER A 181 -33.60 32.77 -7.14
C SER A 181 -33.43 32.55 -8.66
N GLY A 182 -32.37 31.85 -9.11
CA GLY A 182 -32.10 31.50 -10.50
C GLY A 182 -31.58 30.08 -10.72
N GLY A 183 -31.56 29.21 -9.70
CA GLY A 183 -31.10 27.82 -9.81
C GLY A 183 -30.72 27.18 -8.47
N SER A 184 -30.77 25.85 -8.40
CA SER A 184 -30.26 25.08 -7.27
C SER A 184 -28.76 24.83 -7.46
N ASN A 185 -27.91 25.46 -6.64
CA ASN A 185 -26.51 25.10 -6.57
C ASN A 185 -26.31 24.09 -5.44
N GLU A 186 -25.78 22.93 -5.79
CA GLU A 186 -25.38 21.90 -4.85
C GLU A 186 -23.91 22.13 -4.47
N SER A 187 -23.65 22.53 -3.22
CA SER A 187 -22.29 22.58 -2.68
C SER A 187 -22.07 21.42 -1.72
N ARG A 188 -20.88 20.83 -1.76
CA ARG A 188 -20.45 19.79 -0.81
C ARG A 188 -19.48 20.41 0.16
N GLU A 189 -19.78 20.28 1.44
CA GLU A 189 -18.91 20.73 2.52
C GLU A 189 -18.35 19.50 3.22
N MET A 190 -17.02 19.44 3.35
CA MET A 190 -16.30 18.32 3.95
C MET A 190 -15.71 18.77 5.28
N PHE A 191 -16.01 18.03 6.33
CA PHE A 191 -15.56 18.28 7.68
C PHE A 191 -14.63 17.15 8.11
N ASP A 192 -13.38 17.49 8.40
CA ASP A 192 -12.38 16.54 8.84
C ASP A 192 -12.55 16.20 10.33
N CYS A 193 -12.46 14.91 10.64
CA CYS A 193 -12.52 14.36 12.00
C CYS A 193 -11.51 13.23 12.22
N GLU A 194 -10.52 13.08 11.33
CA GLU A 194 -9.48 12.09 11.51
C GLU A 194 -8.64 12.42 12.76
N CYS A 195 -8.28 11.38 13.53
CA CYS A 195 -7.50 11.50 14.76
C CYS A 195 -8.10 12.44 15.82
N LYS A 196 -9.43 12.59 15.84
CA LYS A 196 -10.15 13.37 16.86
C LYS A 196 -10.63 12.48 18.00
N ASN A 197 -10.70 13.08 19.19
CA ASN A 197 -11.29 12.45 20.37
C ASN A 197 -12.81 12.27 20.24
N PHE A 198 -13.39 11.56 21.19
CA PHE A 198 -14.81 11.23 21.16
C PHE A 198 -15.70 12.48 21.16
N ASP A 199 -15.41 13.44 22.07
CA ASP A 199 -16.22 14.64 22.24
C ASP A 199 -16.23 15.52 20.98
N THR A 200 -15.07 15.68 20.32
CA THR A 200 -14.98 16.45 19.07
C THR A 200 -15.74 15.76 17.95
N THR A 201 -15.62 14.44 17.84
CA THR A 201 -16.31 13.65 16.81
C THR A 201 -17.83 13.72 17.00
N ILE A 202 -18.32 13.52 18.23
CA ILE A 202 -19.74 13.64 18.58
C ILE A 202 -20.24 15.07 18.38
N GLY A 203 -19.46 16.06 18.81
CA GLY A 203 -19.79 17.48 18.63
C GLY A 203 -19.96 17.85 17.16
N LEU A 204 -19.07 17.35 16.29
CA LEU A 204 -19.19 17.54 14.84
C LEU A 204 -20.45 16.87 14.29
N LEU A 205 -20.69 15.59 14.60
CA LEU A 205 -21.86 14.85 14.12
C LEU A 205 -23.19 15.46 14.61
N GLY A 206 -23.20 16.02 15.82
CA GLY A 206 -24.33 16.73 16.40
C GLY A 206 -24.55 18.13 15.85
N SER A 207 -23.53 18.76 15.25
CA SER A 207 -23.62 20.12 14.72
C SER A 207 -24.46 20.25 13.44
N PHE A 208 -24.70 19.13 12.75
CA PHE A 208 -25.40 19.14 11.47
C PHE A 208 -26.91 19.36 11.63
N PRO A 209 -27.51 20.32 10.90
CA PRO A 209 -28.94 20.62 10.96
C PRO A 209 -29.83 19.37 10.78
N PRO A 210 -30.97 19.28 11.48
CA PRO A 210 -31.87 18.13 11.40
C PRO A 210 -32.53 17.95 10.02
N GLU A 211 -32.53 18.99 9.17
CA GLU A 211 -33.11 18.95 7.82
C GLU A 211 -32.26 18.15 6.81
N ILE A 212 -31.06 17.74 7.20
CA ILE A 212 -30.18 16.91 6.35
C ILE A 212 -30.58 15.45 6.50
N ASP A 213 -31.23 14.91 5.46
CA ASP A 213 -31.71 13.52 5.43
C ASP A 213 -30.59 12.46 5.44
N SER A 214 -29.44 12.78 4.83
CA SER A 214 -28.32 11.86 4.71
C SER A 214 -26.98 12.58 4.70
N ILE A 215 -25.97 11.92 5.24
CA ILE A 215 -24.58 12.37 5.24
C ILE A 215 -23.70 11.30 4.61
N VAL A 216 -22.60 11.74 4.01
CA VAL A 216 -21.56 10.84 3.52
C VAL A 216 -20.51 10.73 4.62
N LEU A 217 -20.22 9.52 5.08
CA LEU A 217 -19.11 9.26 5.99
C LEU A 217 -17.96 8.65 5.20
N ASN A 218 -16.78 9.25 5.33
CA ASN A 218 -15.53 8.61 4.96
C ASN A 218 -14.98 7.95 6.21
N LEU A 219 -14.68 6.66 6.09
CA LEU A 219 -14.25 5.79 7.16
C LEU A 219 -12.89 5.20 6.79
N LYS A 220 -12.10 4.90 7.81
CA LYS A 220 -10.92 4.05 7.70
C LYS A 220 -11.21 2.72 8.36
N ARG A 221 -10.92 1.63 7.66
CA ARG A 221 -11.19 0.25 8.08
C ARG A 221 -9.90 -0.53 8.13
N ILE A 222 -9.64 -1.24 9.23
CA ILE A 222 -8.53 -2.19 9.30
C ILE A 222 -8.95 -3.48 8.58
N ARG A 223 -8.13 -3.88 7.60
CA ARG A 223 -8.26 -5.17 6.93
C ARG A 223 -6.97 -5.94 7.00
N ARG A 224 -7.06 -7.26 7.03
CA ARG A 224 -5.90 -8.15 6.93
C ARG A 224 -5.38 -8.17 5.49
N TRP A 225 -4.06 -8.15 5.32
CA TRP A 225 -3.47 -8.40 4.01
C TRP A 225 -3.81 -9.83 3.52
N PRO A 226 -4.34 -9.98 2.29
CA PRO A 226 -4.50 -11.28 1.67
C PRO A 226 -3.13 -11.94 1.52
N LYS A 227 -3.05 -13.22 1.87
CA LYS A 227 -1.83 -14.02 1.80
C LYS A 227 -1.92 -14.99 0.62
N ILE A 228 -0.80 -15.14 -0.08
CA ILE A 228 -0.69 -15.98 -1.27
C ILE A 228 0.48 -16.92 -1.06
N ASN A 229 0.24 -18.22 -1.22
CA ASN A 229 1.31 -19.20 -1.16
C ASN A 229 1.92 -19.34 -2.56
N VAL A 230 3.20 -19.03 -2.67
CA VAL A 230 3.97 -19.20 -3.89
C VAL A 230 4.81 -20.46 -3.74
N VAL A 231 4.47 -21.49 -4.50
CA VAL A 231 5.26 -22.72 -4.59
C VAL A 231 6.28 -22.55 -5.70
N VAL A 232 7.55 -22.47 -5.34
CA VAL A 232 8.69 -22.44 -6.25
C VAL A 232 9.18 -23.87 -6.47
N GLU A 233 9.12 -24.34 -7.71
CA GLU A 233 9.63 -25.65 -8.10
C GLU A 233 10.95 -25.49 -8.86
N TYR A 234 12.02 -26.04 -8.28
CA TYR A 234 13.32 -26.15 -8.90
C TYR A 234 13.43 -27.46 -9.71
N PRO A 235 14.23 -27.48 -10.78
CA PRO A 235 14.58 -28.71 -11.47
C PRO A 235 15.26 -29.70 -10.50
N PRO A 236 14.87 -30.99 -10.48
CA PRO A 236 15.48 -31.99 -9.59
C PRO A 236 17.00 -32.10 -9.73
N ILE A 237 17.54 -31.84 -10.93
CA ILE A 237 18.99 -31.86 -11.20
C ILE A 237 19.79 -30.80 -10.46
N GLN A 238 19.11 -29.75 -9.96
CA GLN A 238 19.73 -28.66 -9.19
C GLN A 238 19.59 -28.85 -7.68
N CYS A 239 18.80 -29.83 -7.26
CA CYS A 239 18.59 -30.14 -5.86
C CYS A 239 19.62 -31.18 -5.41
N ALA A 240 20.19 -31.00 -4.22
CA ALA A 240 21.02 -32.02 -3.62
C ALA A 240 20.19 -33.28 -3.33
N GLU A 241 20.82 -34.46 -3.37
CA GLU A 241 20.14 -35.73 -3.11
C GLU A 241 19.49 -35.72 -1.71
N GLY A 242 18.19 -36.00 -1.66
CA GLY A 242 17.40 -35.98 -0.42
C GLY A 242 16.79 -34.62 -0.04
N VAL A 243 17.02 -33.56 -0.81
CA VAL A 243 16.38 -32.24 -0.60
C VAL A 243 15.14 -32.11 -1.49
N SER A 244 14.04 -31.57 -0.95
CA SER A 244 12.82 -31.31 -1.71
C SER A 244 13.09 -30.28 -2.82
N ASN A 245 12.56 -30.53 -4.01
CA ASN A 245 12.66 -29.62 -5.15
C ASN A 245 11.60 -28.51 -5.15
N THR A 246 10.76 -28.46 -4.10
CA THR A 246 9.71 -27.46 -3.96
C THR A 246 9.89 -26.67 -2.68
N GLU A 247 9.80 -25.36 -2.78
CA GLU A 247 9.81 -24.44 -1.65
C GLU A 247 8.53 -23.60 -1.68
N THR A 248 7.80 -23.55 -0.57
CA THR A 248 6.57 -22.73 -0.46
C THR A 248 6.88 -21.46 0.30
N VAL A 249 6.56 -20.33 -0.31
CA VAL A 249 6.80 -18.99 0.21
C VAL A 249 5.48 -18.25 0.36
N GLU A 250 5.19 -17.76 1.57
CA GLU A 250 4.02 -16.91 1.81
C GLU A 250 4.35 -15.44 1.47
N LEU A 251 3.56 -14.83 0.59
CA LEU A 251 3.66 -13.43 0.15
C LEU A 251 2.34 -12.69 0.39
N PHE A 252 2.38 -11.38 0.62
CA PHE A 252 1.17 -10.57 0.59
C PHE A 252 0.74 -10.23 -0.83
N ALA A 253 -0.57 -10.12 -1.05
CA ALA A 253 -1.10 -9.59 -2.30
C ALA A 253 -0.55 -8.17 -2.55
N GLY A 254 -0.12 -7.89 -3.78
CA GLY A 254 0.52 -6.63 -4.15
C GLY A 254 2.06 -6.61 -3.97
N GLU A 255 2.66 -7.61 -3.32
CA GLU A 255 4.12 -7.66 -3.21
C GLU A 255 4.80 -7.84 -4.57
N ASN A 256 5.97 -7.19 -4.73
CA ASN A 256 6.84 -7.42 -5.86
C ASN A 256 7.49 -8.80 -5.74
N LEU A 257 7.05 -9.76 -6.58
CA LEU A 257 7.47 -11.15 -6.52
C LEU A 257 8.99 -11.33 -6.55
N LYS A 258 9.67 -10.64 -7.47
CA LYS A 258 11.12 -10.75 -7.63
C LYS A 258 11.84 -10.31 -6.35
N ARG A 259 11.53 -9.11 -5.85
CA ARG A 259 12.13 -8.56 -4.63
C ARG A 259 11.83 -9.45 -3.42
N ALA A 260 10.59 -9.94 -3.33
CA ALA A 260 10.14 -10.78 -2.24
C ALA A 260 10.88 -12.14 -2.17
N LEU A 261 11.14 -12.75 -3.33
CA LEU A 261 11.89 -13.99 -3.44
C LEU A 261 13.40 -13.77 -3.21
N GLN A 262 13.98 -12.70 -3.77
CA GLN A 262 15.38 -12.34 -3.52
C GLN A 262 15.67 -12.08 -2.03
N ASN A 263 14.78 -11.37 -1.34
CA ASN A 263 14.89 -11.13 0.10
C ASN A 263 14.83 -12.42 0.93
N ARG A 264 14.22 -13.48 0.39
CA ARG A 264 14.13 -14.80 1.02
C ARG A 264 15.25 -15.73 0.59
N GLY A 265 16.24 -15.23 -0.17
CA GLY A 265 17.38 -16.03 -0.62
C GLY A 265 17.10 -16.90 -1.84
N ILE A 266 15.92 -16.78 -2.46
CA ILE A 266 15.59 -17.47 -3.69
C ILE A 266 16.21 -16.70 -4.85
N ILE A 267 17.35 -17.21 -5.31
CA ILE A 267 18.14 -16.62 -6.39
C ILE A 267 17.62 -17.16 -7.72
N PHE A 268 17.11 -16.26 -8.56
CA PHE A 268 16.71 -16.56 -9.95
C PHE A 268 17.88 -16.54 -10.94
N GLU A 269 19.10 -16.33 -10.46
CA GLU A 269 20.26 -16.21 -11.32
C GLU A 269 20.63 -17.59 -11.86
N ASP A 270 20.45 -17.75 -13.16
CA ASP A 270 21.02 -18.86 -13.90
C ASP A 270 22.54 -18.84 -13.71
N ARG A 271 23.15 -19.99 -13.36
CA ARG A 271 24.60 -20.13 -13.24
C ARG A 271 25.31 -19.77 -14.54
N ASP A 272 24.60 -19.86 -15.67
CA ASP A 272 25.08 -19.45 -16.99
C ASP A 272 24.59 -18.06 -17.45
N ALA A 273 23.87 -17.31 -16.60
CA ALA A 273 23.41 -15.94 -16.90
C ALA A 273 24.57 -15.02 -17.30
N GLU A 274 25.75 -15.17 -16.68
CA GLU A 274 26.96 -14.43 -17.06
C GLU A 274 27.39 -14.73 -18.50
N LYS A 275 27.37 -15.99 -18.92
CA LYS A 275 27.70 -16.38 -20.31
C LYS A 275 26.66 -15.85 -21.28
N LEU A 276 25.41 -15.81 -20.85
CA LEU A 276 24.28 -15.35 -21.64
C LEU A 276 24.30 -13.82 -21.82
N MET A 277 24.58 -13.07 -20.75
CA MET A 277 24.80 -11.62 -20.76
C MET A 277 26.07 -11.24 -21.53
N LYS A 278 27.13 -12.07 -21.49
CA LYS A 278 28.35 -11.86 -22.27
C LYS A 278 28.10 -11.99 -23.78
N ASN A 279 27.20 -12.88 -24.19
CA ASN A 279 26.83 -13.08 -25.60
C ASN A 279 25.72 -12.14 -26.08
N ASN A 280 24.87 -11.65 -25.16
CA ASN A 280 23.79 -10.71 -25.44
C ASN A 280 23.72 -9.65 -24.32
N PRO A 281 24.57 -8.61 -24.34
CA PRO A 281 24.63 -7.60 -23.27
C PRO A 281 23.37 -6.73 -23.15
N LYS A 282 22.42 -6.90 -24.09
CA LYS A 282 21.10 -6.24 -24.07
C LYS A 282 20.00 -7.10 -23.43
N CYS A 283 20.27 -8.37 -23.14
CA CYS A 283 19.28 -9.25 -22.52
C CYS A 283 19.18 -8.95 -21.02
N ARG A 284 18.02 -8.47 -20.57
CA ARG A 284 17.69 -8.31 -19.15
C ARG A 284 16.51 -9.23 -18.83
N LEU A 285 16.74 -10.23 -17.98
CA LEU A 285 15.65 -11.01 -17.39
C LEU A 285 14.99 -10.15 -16.29
N SER A 286 13.87 -9.52 -16.62
CA SER A 286 13.02 -8.84 -15.65
C SER A 286 11.73 -9.63 -15.47
N CYS A 287 11.67 -10.45 -14.41
CA CYS A 287 10.38 -10.86 -13.86
C CYS A 287 9.82 -9.66 -13.09
N LYS A 288 8.81 -8.99 -13.66
CA LYS A 288 8.06 -7.91 -13.02
C LYS A 288 6.63 -8.38 -12.84
N THR A 289 6.46 -9.33 -11.93
CA THR A 289 5.14 -9.88 -11.59
C THR A 289 4.78 -9.41 -10.19
N VAL A 290 3.54 -8.94 -10.04
CA VAL A 290 2.93 -8.65 -8.75
C VAL A 290 2.11 -9.86 -8.34
N VAL A 291 2.19 -10.22 -7.07
CA VAL A 291 1.53 -11.42 -6.53
C VAL A 291 0.10 -11.09 -6.17
N GLY A 292 -0.86 -11.85 -6.70
CA GLY A 292 -2.27 -11.60 -6.46
C GLY A 292 -2.84 -10.46 -7.27
N PHE A 293 -3.92 -10.74 -7.99
CA PHE A 293 -4.75 -9.73 -8.62
C PHE A 293 -5.97 -9.49 -7.72
N ASN A 294 -6.44 -8.24 -7.62
CA ASN A 294 -7.63 -7.86 -6.84
C ASN A 294 -7.65 -8.30 -5.37
N MET A 295 -6.50 -8.30 -4.68
CA MET A 295 -6.47 -8.61 -3.23
C MET A 295 -7.07 -10.00 -2.91
N GLN A 296 -6.88 -10.97 -3.79
CA GLN A 296 -7.35 -12.34 -3.57
C GLN A 296 -6.26 -13.23 -2.96
N GLU A 297 -6.65 -14.05 -2.00
CA GLU A 297 -5.84 -15.19 -1.57
C GLU A 297 -5.79 -16.26 -2.66
N GLY A 298 -4.70 -17.00 -2.72
CA GLY A 298 -4.58 -18.10 -3.67
C GLY A 298 -3.21 -18.76 -3.59
N ASP A 299 -3.03 -19.73 -4.48
CA ASP A 299 -1.76 -20.43 -4.65
C ASP A 299 -1.22 -20.14 -6.05
N ILE A 300 0.05 -19.75 -6.13
CA ILE A 300 0.77 -19.57 -7.39
C ILE A 300 1.86 -20.62 -7.46
N ARG A 301 1.93 -21.36 -8.57
CA ARG A 301 3.05 -22.27 -8.84
C ARG A 301 3.99 -21.64 -9.83
N LEU A 302 5.24 -21.45 -9.42
CA LEU A 302 6.32 -20.95 -10.26
C LEU A 302 7.26 -22.10 -10.55
N ARG A 303 7.36 -22.46 -11.83
CA ARG A 303 8.36 -23.42 -12.28
C ARG A 303 9.53 -22.67 -12.89
N ILE A 304 10.72 -22.89 -12.33
CA ILE A 304 11.94 -22.30 -12.86
C ILE A 304 12.49 -23.27 -13.93
N ASN A 305 12.24 -22.98 -15.21
CA ASN A 305 12.83 -23.74 -16.31
C ASN A 305 14.09 -23.04 -16.82
N LEU A 306 15.26 -23.59 -16.51
CA LEU A 306 16.55 -23.07 -17.00
C LEU A 306 16.99 -23.74 -18.31
N ASN A 307 16.29 -24.78 -18.75
CA ASN A 307 16.69 -25.57 -19.92
C ASN A 307 16.14 -25.05 -21.25
N GLU A 308 15.24 -24.07 -21.24
CA GLU A 308 14.67 -23.51 -22.48
C GLU A 308 15.67 -22.69 -23.31
N TRP A 309 16.85 -22.38 -22.77
CA TRP A 309 17.83 -21.49 -23.42
C TRP A 309 19.15 -22.20 -23.74
N THR A 310 19.10 -23.50 -24.02
CA THR A 310 20.26 -24.21 -24.58
C THR A 310 20.61 -23.63 -25.95
N ALA A 311 21.89 -23.32 -26.16
CA ALA A 311 22.43 -22.62 -27.32
C ALA A 311 22.20 -23.29 -28.70
N ASP A 312 21.55 -24.46 -28.74
CA ASP A 312 21.21 -25.18 -29.97
C ASP A 312 20.06 -24.53 -30.77
N ASP A 313 19.33 -23.57 -30.18
CA ASP A 313 18.38 -22.74 -30.93
C ASP A 313 19.04 -21.79 -31.94
N LYS A 314 20.37 -21.68 -31.94
CA LYS A 314 21.13 -20.92 -32.95
C LYS A 314 21.04 -21.48 -34.37
N LYS A 315 20.38 -22.63 -34.59
CA LYS A 315 20.16 -23.19 -35.94
C LYS A 315 18.74 -23.11 -36.47
N SER A 316 17.77 -22.60 -35.71
CA SER A 316 16.42 -22.38 -36.24
C SER A 316 16.10 -20.88 -36.38
N GLU A 317 16.69 -20.26 -37.39
CA GLU A 317 16.12 -19.03 -37.95
C GLU A 317 14.70 -19.36 -38.44
N SER A 318 13.65 -19.04 -37.67
CA SER A 318 12.33 -18.57 -38.16
C SER A 318 11.12 -18.72 -37.22
N ARG A 319 11.22 -19.31 -36.01
CA ARG A 319 10.01 -19.43 -35.15
C ARG A 319 10.11 -18.63 -33.87
N ASN A 320 9.50 -17.45 -33.91
CA ASN A 320 9.21 -16.64 -32.73
C ASN A 320 8.18 -17.39 -31.85
N PRO A 321 8.52 -17.81 -30.62
CA PRO A 321 7.66 -18.67 -29.80
C PRO A 321 6.40 -17.96 -29.26
N PHE A 322 6.29 -16.64 -29.44
CA PHE A 322 5.15 -15.83 -28.99
C PHE A 322 4.05 -15.65 -30.03
N PHE A 323 4.17 -16.27 -31.21
CA PHE A 323 3.06 -16.40 -32.16
C PHE A 323 2.55 -17.85 -32.15
N SER A 324 1.59 -18.15 -31.28
CA SER A 324 0.67 -19.26 -31.50
C SER A 324 -0.61 -18.72 -32.16
N LYS A 325 -1.06 -19.41 -33.21
CA LYS A 325 -2.45 -19.33 -33.67
C LYS A 325 -3.38 -19.99 -32.65
#